data_AF-A0A0J0XDL1-F1
#
_entry.id   AF-A0A0J0XDL1-F1
#
_cell.length_a   1.000
_cell.length_b   1.000
_cell.length_c   1.000
_cell.angle_alpha   90.00
_cell.angle_beta   90.00
_cell.angle_gamma   90.00
#
_symmetry.space_group_name_H-M   'P 1'
#
loop_
_entity.id
_entity.type
_entity.pdbx_description
1 polymer ?
#
loop_
_entity_poly.entity_id
_entity_poly.type
_entity_poly.pdbx_seq_one_letter_code
_entity_poly.pdbx_strand_id
1 'polypeptide(L)'
;MADVRHFARLLRGVGLKHNAAMTVSQAGFEVTVEEVKSLCATAWIPTNVFDAFSWTGEPACFEISLDAMLQCLNIFGNAGAGGGALPSVGKRKKRWAGEGDDEETEWRTSRARSTGMRMTWTGPGYPLSIILRDDAKGPVTKCELFTLEPEELMNQPFNDDERAVYLIIKAEWFRDALLDLPPSCSRVTLRVLPPEPGAPVADTSRLPRDRSMRRNAVGSFTVYAEGDFGNIQFDYPNDREVMDSFECSAKCEYSYHASHIALLGRALQHALKVCVQIEEGGFLCVQVMLPLPEGLAEGMHNGILEFKMHALEDEEYDD
;
A
#
# COMPACT_ATOMS: atom_id res chain seq x y z
N MET A 1 2.73 -21.30 3.18
CA MET A 1 2.70 -20.31 2.10
C MET A 1 3.77 -20.69 1.09
N ALA A 2 3.38 -20.85 -0.17
CA ALA A 2 4.27 -21.26 -1.25
C ALA A 2 5.27 -20.16 -1.66
N ASP A 3 4.91 -18.89 -1.54
CA ASP A 3 5.75 -17.75 -1.94
C ASP A 3 5.61 -16.55 -1.00
N VAL A 4 6.70 -16.17 -0.33
CA VAL A 4 6.77 -15.02 0.58
C VAL A 4 6.74 -13.66 -0.09
N ARG A 5 6.95 -13.57 -1.41
CA ARG A 5 7.06 -12.27 -2.11
C ARG A 5 5.83 -11.39 -1.88
N HIS A 6 4.65 -12.00 -1.97
CA HIS A 6 3.39 -11.30 -1.77
C HIS A 6 3.23 -10.79 -0.33
N PHE A 7 3.48 -11.66 0.64
CA PHE A 7 3.46 -11.32 2.06
C PHE A 7 4.45 -10.20 2.40
N ALA A 8 5.71 -10.31 1.92
CA ALA A 8 6.72 -9.28 2.11
C ALA A 8 6.35 -7.94 1.46
N ARG A 9 5.65 -7.93 0.33
CA ARG A 9 5.15 -6.69 -0.30
C ARG A 9 4.11 -6.00 0.58
N LEU A 10 3.16 -6.75 1.14
CA LEU A 10 2.17 -6.19 2.07
C LEU A 10 2.84 -5.56 3.29
N LEU A 11 3.78 -6.28 3.90
CA LEU A 11 4.53 -5.80 5.07
C LEU A 11 5.36 -4.55 4.79
N ARG A 12 5.97 -4.44 3.59
CA ARG A 12 6.67 -3.21 3.19
C ARG A 12 5.75 -2.02 3.01
N GLY A 13 4.51 -2.27 2.57
CA GLY A 13 3.51 -1.22 2.40
C GLY A 13 3.22 -0.49 3.70
N VAL A 14 3.13 -1.23 4.82
CA VAL A 14 2.92 -0.67 6.18
C VAL A 14 4.22 -0.46 6.96
N GLY A 15 5.38 -0.62 6.34
CA GLY A 15 6.69 -0.46 6.96
C GLY A 15 7.06 0.98 7.26
N LEU A 16 6.28 1.62 8.14
CA LEU A 16 6.45 3.02 8.55
C LEU A 16 7.42 3.15 9.72
N LYS A 17 7.40 2.18 10.64
CA LYS A 17 8.27 2.07 11.82
C LYS A 17 9.04 0.76 11.84
N HIS A 18 10.01 0.68 12.76
CA HIS A 18 10.82 -0.51 13.00
C HIS A 18 10.04 -1.70 13.53
N ASN A 19 8.99 -1.45 14.31
CA ASN A 19 8.15 -2.49 14.89
C ASN A 19 6.73 -2.41 14.35
N ALA A 20 6.03 -3.54 14.45
CA ALA A 20 4.62 -3.66 14.09
C ALA A 20 3.89 -4.61 15.03
N ALA A 21 2.66 -4.25 15.37
CA ALA A 21 1.74 -5.13 16.07
C ALA A 21 1.20 -6.17 15.09
N MET A 22 1.24 -7.43 15.51
CA MET A 22 0.76 -8.58 14.76
C MET A 22 -0.46 -9.14 15.48
N THR A 23 -1.58 -9.27 14.78
CA THR A 23 -2.80 -9.88 15.30
C THR A 23 -3.21 -11.03 14.39
N VAL A 24 -3.33 -12.23 14.96
CA VAL A 24 -3.75 -13.44 14.23
C VAL A 24 -5.02 -13.99 14.85
N SER A 25 -6.06 -14.16 14.05
CA SER A 25 -7.36 -14.65 14.49
C SER A 25 -8.01 -15.53 13.42
N GLN A 26 -9.25 -15.96 13.66
CA GLN A 26 -10.05 -16.64 12.64
C GLN A 26 -10.27 -15.77 11.39
N ALA A 27 -10.31 -14.44 11.53
CA ALA A 27 -10.54 -13.52 10.42
C ALA A 27 -9.33 -13.42 9.48
N GLY A 28 -8.12 -13.72 9.98
CA GLY A 28 -6.89 -13.69 9.19
C GLY A 28 -5.70 -13.19 9.99
N PHE A 29 -4.73 -12.64 9.26
CA PHE A 29 -3.50 -12.08 9.80
C PHE A 29 -3.49 -10.58 9.54
N GLU A 30 -3.34 -9.79 10.59
CA GLU A 30 -3.33 -8.34 10.57
C GLU A 30 -1.97 -7.84 11.05
N VAL A 31 -1.42 -6.85 10.34
CA VAL A 31 -0.19 -6.15 10.74
C VAL A 31 -0.47 -4.67 10.81
N THR A 32 -0.35 -4.09 12.00
CA THR A 32 -0.68 -2.69 12.23
C THR A 32 0.52 -1.92 12.76
N VAL A 33 0.74 -0.75 12.17
CA VAL A 33 1.77 0.22 12.56
C VAL A 33 1.10 1.56 12.76
N GLU A 34 1.37 2.20 13.89
CA GLU A 34 0.84 3.53 14.21
C GLU A 34 1.99 4.54 14.35
N GLU A 35 1.89 5.67 13.67
CA GLU A 35 2.84 6.79 13.68
C GLU A 35 2.22 8.00 14.39
N VAL A 36 2.91 8.49 15.43
CA VAL A 36 2.52 9.63 16.28
C VAL A 36 1.02 9.72 16.62
N LYS A 37 0.35 8.57 16.86
CA LYS A 37 -1.10 8.48 17.12
C LYS A 37 -2.01 9.19 16.12
N SER A 38 -1.52 9.44 14.91
CA SER A 38 -2.19 10.29 13.91
C SER A 38 -2.25 9.64 12.54
N LEU A 39 -1.37 8.66 12.27
CA LEU A 39 -1.45 7.77 11.12
C LEU A 39 -1.44 6.32 11.60
N CYS A 40 -2.48 5.57 11.23
CA CYS A 40 -2.55 4.13 11.42
C CYS A 40 -2.46 3.44 10.06
N ALA A 41 -1.57 2.48 9.91
CA ALA A 41 -1.40 1.69 8.68
C ALA A 41 -1.56 0.20 8.99
N THR A 42 -2.50 -0.45 8.33
CA THR A 42 -2.85 -1.85 8.57
C THR A 42 -2.76 -2.67 7.30
N ALA A 43 -2.07 -3.81 7.35
CA ALA A 43 -2.08 -4.80 6.30
C ALA A 43 -2.99 -5.96 6.70
N TRP A 44 -4.11 -6.09 6.01
CA TRP A 44 -5.03 -7.22 6.16
C TRP A 44 -4.63 -8.33 5.21
N ILE A 45 -4.29 -9.50 5.76
CA ILE A 45 -3.78 -10.64 5.01
C ILE A 45 -4.76 -11.81 5.18
N PRO A 46 -5.59 -12.08 4.16
CA PRO A 46 -6.59 -13.13 4.25
C PRO A 46 -5.96 -14.52 4.31
N THR A 47 -6.69 -15.46 4.91
CA THR A 47 -6.19 -16.83 5.15
C THR A 47 -5.93 -17.62 3.87
N ASN A 48 -6.60 -17.26 2.77
CA ASN A 48 -6.43 -17.86 1.43
C ASN A 48 -5.02 -17.65 0.83
N VAL A 49 -4.24 -16.70 1.35
CA VAL A 49 -2.84 -16.49 0.92
C VAL A 49 -1.92 -17.61 1.44
N PHE A 50 -2.37 -18.39 2.43
CA PHE A 50 -1.61 -19.47 3.03
C PHE A 50 -2.11 -20.84 2.57
N ASP A 51 -1.21 -21.71 2.11
CA ASP A 51 -1.55 -23.12 1.80
C ASP A 51 -2.11 -23.88 3.02
N ALA A 52 -1.73 -23.45 4.23
CA ALA A 52 -2.27 -23.92 5.49
C ALA A 52 -2.23 -22.79 6.52
N PHE A 53 -3.35 -22.58 7.20
CA PHE A 53 -3.50 -21.61 8.27
C PHE A 53 -4.24 -22.27 9.43
N SER A 54 -3.64 -22.26 10.62
CA SER A 54 -4.22 -22.84 11.83
C SER A 54 -4.04 -21.86 12.99
N TRP A 55 -5.14 -21.58 13.66
CA TRP A 55 -5.18 -20.75 14.86
C TRP A 55 -6.18 -21.37 15.84
N THR A 56 -5.91 -21.24 17.14
CA THR A 56 -6.74 -21.78 18.20
C THR A 56 -6.80 -20.81 19.38
N GLY A 57 -7.99 -20.57 19.93
CA GLY A 57 -8.17 -19.82 21.17
C GLY A 57 -8.55 -18.37 20.97
N GLU A 58 -7.88 -17.46 21.67
CA GLU A 58 -8.05 -16.01 21.58
C GLU A 58 -7.13 -15.41 20.50
N PRO A 59 -7.43 -14.20 19.99
CA PRO A 59 -6.56 -13.53 19.04
C PRO A 59 -5.12 -13.47 19.56
N ALA A 60 -4.20 -13.99 18.75
CA ALA A 60 -2.79 -13.99 19.04
C ALA A 60 -2.23 -12.60 18.73
N CYS A 61 -1.94 -11.82 19.77
CA CYS A 61 -1.41 -10.46 19.67
C CYS A 61 0.02 -10.40 20.20
N PHE A 62 0.93 -9.87 19.40
CA PHE A 62 2.32 -9.65 19.78
C PHE A 62 2.97 -8.62 18.87
N GLU A 63 4.00 -7.94 19.35
CA GLU A 63 4.78 -7.01 18.52
C GLU A 63 6.11 -7.64 18.10
N ILE A 64 6.59 -7.31 16.90
CA ILE A 64 7.92 -7.72 16.44
C ILE A 64 8.63 -6.59 15.71
N SER A 65 9.95 -6.71 15.60
CA SER A 65 10.71 -5.91 14.64
C SER A 65 10.32 -6.29 13.21
N LEU A 66 9.58 -5.40 12.56
CA LEU A 66 9.18 -5.51 11.17
C LEU A 66 10.39 -5.55 10.24
N ASP A 67 11.43 -4.77 10.55
CA ASP A 67 12.69 -4.79 9.80
C ASP A 67 13.37 -6.16 9.85
N ALA A 68 13.48 -6.75 11.05
CA ALA A 68 14.04 -8.09 11.20
C ALA A 68 13.21 -9.13 10.44
N MET A 69 11.88 -9.00 10.47
CA MET A 69 10.99 -9.87 9.70
C MET A 69 11.23 -9.72 8.19
N LEU A 70 11.27 -8.50 7.67
CA LEU A 70 11.50 -8.23 6.25
C LEU A 70 12.88 -8.71 5.77
N GLN A 71 13.91 -8.58 6.61
CA GLN A 71 15.25 -9.13 6.34
C GLN A 71 15.22 -10.66 6.29
N CYS A 72 14.54 -11.31 7.23
CA CYS A 72 14.38 -12.77 7.22
C CYS A 72 13.68 -13.22 5.94
N LEU A 73 12.55 -12.61 5.59
CA LEU A 73 11.80 -12.94 4.37
C LEU A 73 12.62 -12.77 3.10
N ASN A 74 13.61 -11.87 3.09
CA ASN A 74 14.48 -11.60 1.95
C ASN A 74 15.83 -12.33 2.01
N ILE A 75 15.99 -13.38 2.83
CA ILE A 75 17.28 -14.06 3.00
C ILE A 75 17.84 -14.68 1.71
N PHE A 76 16.96 -15.10 0.79
CA PHE A 76 17.34 -15.64 -0.52
C PHE A 76 17.34 -14.57 -1.64
N GLY A 77 17.10 -13.30 -1.29
CA GLY A 77 17.15 -12.16 -2.21
C GLY A 77 16.02 -12.07 -3.23
N ASN A 78 15.08 -13.02 -3.24
CA ASN A 78 13.95 -13.04 -4.17
C ASN A 78 12.72 -12.27 -3.67
N ALA A 79 12.69 -11.87 -2.40
CA ALA A 79 11.55 -11.17 -1.82
C ALA A 79 11.61 -9.64 -2.01
N GLY A 80 12.75 -9.07 -2.40
CA GLY A 80 13.00 -7.62 -2.47
C GLY A 80 12.16 -6.84 -3.49
N ALA A 81 12.05 -5.52 -3.28
CA ALA A 81 11.30 -4.59 -4.13
C ALA A 81 11.95 -4.34 -5.51
N GLY A 82 13.19 -4.77 -5.72
CA GLY A 82 13.87 -4.73 -7.00
C GLY A 82 14.16 -6.14 -7.49
N GLY A 83 13.55 -6.55 -8.60
CA GLY A 83 13.91 -7.74 -9.36
C GLY A 83 15.26 -7.61 -10.08
N GLY A 84 16.28 -7.10 -9.38
CA GLY A 84 17.65 -7.06 -9.83
C GLY A 84 18.45 -8.04 -9.00
N ALA A 85 18.66 -9.25 -9.52
CA ALA A 85 19.74 -10.09 -9.04
C ALA A 85 21.03 -9.26 -9.14
N LEU A 86 21.63 -8.90 -8.01
CA LEU A 86 22.99 -8.38 -7.99
C LEU A 86 23.88 -9.47 -8.60
N PRO A 87 24.61 -9.20 -9.70
CA PRO A 87 25.60 -10.16 -10.15
C PRO A 87 26.64 -10.28 -9.05
N SER A 88 26.85 -11.50 -8.58
CA SER A 88 27.95 -11.84 -7.70
C SER A 88 29.24 -11.25 -8.28
N VAL A 89 29.91 -10.42 -7.48
CA VAL A 89 31.18 -9.78 -7.81
C VAL A 89 32.26 -10.87 -7.90
N GLY A 90 32.34 -11.50 -9.07
CA GLY A 90 33.45 -12.33 -9.51
C GLY A 90 34.48 -11.48 -10.25
N LYS A 91 35.75 -11.62 -9.86
CA LYS A 91 36.90 -10.80 -10.27
C LYS A 91 37.08 -10.63 -11.78
N ARG A 92 37.51 -9.40 -12.14
CA ARG A 92 37.98 -8.90 -13.44
C ARG A 92 38.86 -9.88 -14.26
N LYS A 93 38.67 -9.87 -15.59
CA LYS A 93 39.80 -9.86 -16.54
C LYS A 93 39.43 -9.10 -17.83
N LYS A 94 40.13 -7.98 -18.09
CA LYS A 94 40.19 -7.31 -19.40
C LYS A 94 40.72 -8.29 -20.44
N ARG A 95 40.10 -8.36 -21.63
CA ARG A 95 40.76 -8.78 -22.87
C ARG A 95 40.05 -8.21 -24.10
N TRP A 96 40.86 -7.86 -25.08
CA TRP A 96 40.59 -7.04 -26.27
C TRP A 96 39.75 -7.72 -27.36
N ALA A 97 39.29 -6.90 -28.30
CA ALA A 97 38.53 -7.23 -29.50
C ALA A 97 39.23 -8.22 -30.44
N GLY A 98 38.45 -9.14 -31.01
CA GLY A 98 38.85 -9.99 -32.13
C GLY A 98 38.26 -11.40 -32.04
N GLU A 99 37.51 -11.77 -33.08
CA GLU A 99 37.03 -13.11 -33.44
C GLU A 99 35.85 -13.72 -32.67
N GLY A 100 34.94 -14.28 -33.46
CA GLY A 100 33.65 -14.80 -33.07
C GLY A 100 33.57 -16.32 -32.98
N ASP A 101 32.36 -16.77 -33.28
CA ASP A 101 31.74 -18.10 -33.14
C ASP A 101 31.27 -18.49 -31.73
N ASP A 102 29.94 -18.63 -31.69
CA ASP A 102 29.16 -19.73 -31.12
C ASP A 102 29.34 -20.08 -29.65
N GLU A 103 28.35 -19.72 -28.84
CA GLU A 103 27.47 -20.69 -28.18
C GLU A 103 26.49 -19.98 -27.23
N GLU A 104 25.25 -20.47 -27.23
CA GLU A 104 24.29 -20.42 -26.13
C GLU A 104 24.23 -19.16 -25.26
N THR A 105 23.30 -18.27 -25.59
CA THR A 105 22.52 -17.65 -24.51
C THR A 105 21.09 -18.10 -24.70
N GLU A 106 20.82 -19.35 -24.34
CA GLU A 106 19.47 -19.74 -23.96
C GLU A 106 18.98 -18.69 -22.97
N TRP A 107 18.00 -17.91 -23.41
CA TRP A 107 17.18 -17.10 -22.53
C TRP A 107 16.36 -18.09 -21.71
N ARG A 108 17.02 -18.70 -20.70
CA ARG A 108 16.33 -19.32 -19.58
C ARG A 108 15.52 -18.18 -18.98
N THR A 109 14.27 -18.09 -19.40
CA THR A 109 13.15 -17.66 -18.59
C THR A 109 13.25 -18.49 -17.32
N SER A 110 14.08 -18.03 -16.38
CA SER A 110 14.24 -18.66 -15.09
C SER A 110 12.83 -18.69 -14.52
N ARG A 111 12.25 -19.89 -14.38
CA ARG A 111 11.04 -20.04 -13.56
C ARG A 111 11.31 -19.27 -12.29
N ALA A 112 10.50 -18.26 -12.03
CA ALA A 112 10.72 -17.36 -10.91
C ALA A 112 10.85 -18.22 -9.65
N ARG A 113 12.03 -18.23 -9.03
CA ARG A 113 12.30 -19.01 -7.82
C ARG A 113 11.39 -18.49 -6.71
N SER A 114 10.55 -19.35 -6.15
CA SER A 114 9.63 -19.03 -5.06
C SER A 114 10.21 -19.47 -3.72
N THR A 115 10.27 -18.57 -2.74
CA THR A 115 10.63 -18.95 -1.37
C THR A 115 9.36 -19.29 -0.59
N GLY A 116 9.21 -20.55 -0.20
CA GLY A 116 8.14 -20.99 0.69
C GLY A 116 8.44 -20.65 2.15
N MET A 117 7.40 -20.41 2.94
CA MET A 117 7.47 -20.10 4.37
C MET A 117 6.52 -20.94 5.21
N ARG A 118 7.01 -21.35 6.38
CA ARG A 118 6.22 -21.74 7.54
C ARG A 118 6.52 -20.80 8.70
N MET A 119 5.48 -20.27 9.31
CA MET A 119 5.56 -19.42 10.49
C MET A 119 4.83 -20.10 11.64
N THR A 120 5.41 -20.07 12.84
CA THR A 120 4.85 -20.71 14.02
C THR A 120 5.12 -19.85 15.25
N TRP A 121 4.07 -19.58 16.01
CA TRP A 121 4.14 -18.93 17.31
C TRP A 121 3.36 -19.76 18.32
N THR A 122 3.96 -20.01 19.48
CA THR A 122 3.37 -20.89 20.52
C THR A 122 2.75 -20.11 21.68
N GLY A 123 2.77 -18.78 21.61
CA GLY A 123 2.17 -17.90 22.61
C GLY A 123 3.16 -16.95 23.29
N PRO A 124 2.68 -16.15 24.25
CA PRO A 124 3.49 -15.16 24.95
C PRO A 124 4.75 -15.74 25.59
N GLY A 125 5.87 -15.02 25.49
CA GLY A 125 7.16 -15.44 26.03
C GLY A 125 7.98 -16.37 25.11
N TYR A 126 7.42 -16.82 23.98
CA TYR A 126 8.13 -17.62 22.98
C TYR A 126 8.39 -16.80 21.71
N PRO A 127 9.55 -16.99 21.04
CA PRO A 127 9.85 -16.30 19.80
C PRO A 127 8.96 -16.79 18.66
N LEU A 128 8.76 -15.92 17.67
CA LEU A 128 8.18 -16.27 16.39
C LEU A 128 9.19 -17.08 15.58
N SER A 129 8.89 -18.35 15.28
CA SER A 129 9.73 -19.20 14.45
C SER A 129 9.33 -19.10 12.98
N ILE A 130 10.28 -18.75 12.12
CA ILE A 130 10.10 -18.65 10.68
C ILE A 130 11.04 -19.63 10.00
N ILE A 131 10.50 -20.53 9.18
CA ILE A 131 11.25 -21.50 8.39
C ILE A 131 11.03 -21.18 6.91
N LEU A 132 12.11 -20.86 6.20
CA LEU A 132 12.13 -20.48 4.79
C LEU A 132 12.80 -21.54 3.93
N ARG A 133 12.32 -21.72 2.70
CA ARG A 133 12.84 -22.70 1.74
C ARG A 133 12.76 -22.13 0.31
N ASP A 134 13.91 -22.02 -0.38
CA ASP A 134 14.04 -21.44 -1.74
C ASP A 134 13.54 -22.37 -2.87
N ASP A 135 13.46 -23.68 -2.65
CA ASP A 135 12.85 -24.67 -3.56
C ASP A 135 12.63 -26.01 -2.82
N ALA A 136 11.84 -26.95 -3.36
CA ALA A 136 11.55 -28.25 -2.75
C ALA A 136 12.81 -29.01 -2.26
N LYS A 137 13.94 -28.88 -2.99
CA LYS A 137 15.25 -29.46 -2.67
C LYS A 137 16.31 -28.43 -2.25
N GLY A 138 15.90 -27.18 -2.06
CA GLY A 138 16.78 -26.06 -1.74
C GLY A 138 17.20 -26.00 -0.26
N PRO A 139 18.11 -25.08 0.09
CA PRO A 139 18.48 -24.82 1.47
C PRO A 139 17.26 -24.40 2.30
N VAL A 140 17.29 -24.77 3.58
CA VAL A 140 16.27 -24.39 4.57
C VAL A 140 16.93 -23.49 5.60
N THR A 141 16.32 -22.33 5.86
CA THR A 141 16.77 -21.41 6.90
C THR A 141 15.71 -21.29 7.99
N LYS A 142 16.14 -21.38 9.25
CA LYS A 142 15.29 -21.15 10.42
C LYS A 142 15.70 -19.85 11.10
N CYS A 143 14.75 -18.96 11.28
CA CYS A 143 14.88 -17.71 12.01
C CYS A 143 13.99 -17.77 13.26
N GLU A 144 14.44 -17.17 14.35
CA GLU A 144 13.66 -16.99 15.57
C GLU A 144 13.68 -15.50 15.91
N LEU A 145 12.51 -14.87 15.87
CA LEU A 145 12.34 -13.45 16.17
C LEU A 145 11.72 -13.29 17.55
N PHE A 146 12.33 -12.48 18.41
CA PHE A 146 11.75 -12.17 19.71
C PHE A 146 10.45 -11.38 19.54
N THR A 147 9.46 -11.74 20.34
CA THR A 147 8.18 -11.04 20.41
C THR A 147 8.16 -10.11 21.62
N LEU A 148 7.52 -8.96 21.47
CA LEU A 148 7.29 -7.97 22.50
C LEU A 148 5.80 -7.96 22.88
N GLU A 149 5.51 -7.39 24.05
CA GLU A 149 4.15 -7.04 24.42
C GLU A 149 3.65 -5.92 23.50
N PRO A 150 2.49 -6.07 22.85
CA PRO A 150 2.03 -5.12 21.86
C PRO A 150 1.63 -3.77 22.49
N GLU A 151 2.06 -2.67 21.88
CA GLU A 151 1.57 -1.34 22.24
C GLU A 151 0.05 -1.20 21.99
N GLU A 152 -0.62 -0.42 22.84
CA GLU A 152 -2.03 -0.05 22.63
C GLU A 152 -2.16 0.91 21.45
N LEU A 153 -2.87 0.47 20.41
CA LEU A 153 -3.12 1.24 19.20
C LEU A 153 -4.44 2.01 19.35
N MET A 154 -4.46 3.25 18.87
CA MET A 154 -5.70 4.05 18.81
C MET A 154 -6.64 3.57 17.71
N ASN A 155 -6.09 3.03 16.60
CA ASN A 155 -6.76 2.47 15.39
C ASN A 155 -8.29 2.66 15.35
N GLN A 156 -8.73 3.91 15.21
CA GLN A 156 -10.15 4.23 15.18
C GLN A 156 -10.81 3.55 13.98
N PRO A 157 -11.96 2.86 14.15
CA PRO A 157 -12.70 2.31 13.03
C PRO A 157 -13.26 3.44 12.16
N PHE A 158 -13.29 3.22 10.85
CA PHE A 158 -13.96 4.14 9.92
C PHE A 158 -15.47 3.91 10.01
N ASN A 159 -16.25 4.98 10.13
CA ASN A 159 -17.69 4.97 10.21
C ASN A 159 -18.31 5.14 8.81
N ASP A 160 -18.75 4.03 8.21
CA ASP A 160 -19.38 4.05 6.89
C ASP A 160 -20.69 4.87 6.85
N ASP A 161 -21.38 5.03 7.99
CA ASP A 161 -22.62 5.83 8.06
C ASP A 161 -22.34 7.34 7.95
N GLU A 162 -21.13 7.78 8.32
CA GLU A 162 -20.67 9.17 8.22
C GLU A 162 -19.85 9.42 6.94
N ARG A 163 -19.87 8.49 5.99
CA ARG A 163 -19.05 8.60 4.77
C ARG A 163 -19.54 9.71 3.85
N ALA A 164 -18.78 10.80 3.79
CA ALA A 164 -19.03 11.93 2.90
C ALA A 164 -18.46 11.72 1.48
N VAL A 165 -17.35 11.00 1.39
CA VAL A 165 -16.61 10.76 0.14
C VAL A 165 -16.31 9.29 -0.03
N TYR A 166 -16.53 8.76 -1.23
CA TYR A 166 -16.03 7.47 -1.68
C TYR A 166 -15.58 7.58 -3.13
N LEU A 167 -14.30 7.35 -3.41
CA LEU A 167 -13.79 7.32 -4.78
C LEU A 167 -12.76 6.21 -4.97
N ILE A 168 -12.68 5.70 -6.20
CA ILE A 168 -11.66 4.73 -6.60
C ILE A 168 -10.93 5.29 -7.81
N ILE A 169 -9.61 5.45 -7.70
CA ILE A 169 -8.72 5.89 -8.77
C ILE A 169 -7.64 4.85 -9.05
N LYS A 170 -7.08 4.88 -10.26
CA LYS A 170 -5.87 4.11 -10.56
C LYS A 170 -4.74 4.58 -9.65
N ALA A 171 -4.01 3.63 -9.07
CA ALA A 171 -2.97 3.96 -8.10
C ALA A 171 -1.82 4.77 -8.70
N GLU A 172 -1.58 4.66 -10.01
CA GLU A 172 -0.55 5.43 -10.71
C GLU A 172 -0.77 6.93 -10.60
N TRP A 173 -2.00 7.40 -10.81
CA TRP A 173 -2.33 8.82 -10.72
C TRP A 173 -2.08 9.36 -9.32
N PHE A 174 -2.54 8.64 -8.29
CA PHE A 174 -2.35 9.07 -6.91
C PHE A 174 -0.86 9.06 -6.52
N ARG A 175 -0.14 8.00 -6.88
CA ARG A 175 1.30 7.87 -6.62
C ARG A 175 2.09 9.02 -7.23
N ASP A 176 1.82 9.35 -8.49
CA ASP A 176 2.55 10.38 -9.21
C ASP A 176 2.29 11.75 -8.55
N ALA A 177 1.06 12.04 -8.12
CA ALA A 177 0.76 13.22 -7.30
C ALA A 177 1.57 13.27 -6.00
N LEU A 178 1.74 12.14 -5.30
CA LEU A 178 2.49 12.10 -4.04
C LEU A 178 4.00 12.27 -4.26
N LEU A 179 4.54 11.75 -5.35
CA LEU A 179 5.96 11.86 -5.70
C LEU A 179 6.35 13.29 -6.09
N ASP A 180 5.40 14.03 -6.68
CA ASP A 180 5.61 15.39 -7.14
C ASP A 180 5.28 16.46 -6.07
N LEU A 181 4.90 16.05 -4.86
CA LEU A 181 4.69 16.96 -3.72
C LEU A 181 5.97 17.78 -3.42
N PRO A 182 5.88 19.09 -3.12
CA PRO A 182 7.05 19.88 -2.81
C PRO A 182 7.70 19.37 -1.53
N PRO A 183 9.03 19.17 -1.48
CA PRO A 183 9.68 18.67 -0.27
C PRO A 183 9.51 19.55 0.97
N SER A 184 9.23 20.84 0.79
CA SER A 184 8.95 21.78 1.88
C SER A 184 7.48 21.88 2.26
N CYS A 185 6.56 21.17 1.58
CA CYS A 185 5.15 21.19 1.97
C CYS A 185 4.95 20.48 3.32
N SER A 186 4.22 21.13 4.23
CA SER A 186 3.82 20.56 5.52
C SER A 186 2.40 20.01 5.50
N ARG A 187 1.58 20.49 4.56
CA ARG A 187 0.14 20.21 4.47
C ARG A 187 -0.26 19.84 3.05
N VAL A 188 -1.02 18.75 2.93
CA VAL A 188 -1.68 18.33 1.69
C VAL A 188 -3.19 18.46 1.90
N THR A 189 -3.87 19.10 0.96
CA THR A 189 -5.30 19.34 1.01
C THR A 189 -6.00 18.51 -0.05
N LEU A 190 -6.96 17.69 0.38
CA LEU A 190 -7.82 16.90 -0.48
C LEU A 190 -9.14 17.64 -0.68
N ARG A 191 -9.44 18.02 -1.91
CA ARG A 191 -10.67 18.71 -2.30
C ARG A 191 -11.53 17.79 -3.15
N VAL A 192 -12.82 17.70 -2.83
CA VAL A 192 -13.77 16.91 -3.60
C VAL A 192 -14.92 17.81 -4.01
N LEU A 193 -15.18 17.87 -5.31
CA LEU A 193 -16.29 18.58 -5.91
C LEU A 193 -17.32 17.58 -6.43
N PRO A 194 -18.57 17.60 -5.95
CA PRO A 194 -19.61 16.72 -6.47
C PRO A 194 -19.98 17.11 -7.90
N PRO A 195 -20.54 16.17 -8.70
CA PRO A 195 -21.14 16.49 -9.99
C PRO A 195 -22.29 17.50 -9.84
N GLU A 196 -22.51 18.32 -10.87
CA GLU A 196 -23.66 19.22 -10.88
C GLU A 196 -24.99 18.41 -10.89
N PRO A 197 -26.01 18.84 -10.13
CA PRO A 197 -27.31 18.18 -10.13
C PRO A 197 -27.93 18.14 -11.53
N GLY A 198 -28.10 16.93 -12.08
CA GLY A 198 -28.71 16.73 -13.40
C GLY A 198 -27.72 16.68 -14.58
N ALA A 199 -26.40 16.70 -14.33
CA ALA A 199 -25.41 16.46 -15.37
C ALA A 199 -25.49 15.00 -15.88
N PRO A 200 -25.48 14.76 -17.21
CA PRO A 200 -25.57 13.42 -17.75
C PRO A 200 -24.32 12.61 -17.40
N VAL A 201 -24.51 11.54 -16.63
CA VAL A 201 -23.50 10.53 -16.32
C VAL A 201 -23.13 9.81 -17.61
N ALA A 202 -22.00 10.18 -18.21
CA ALA A 202 -21.29 9.45 -19.28
C ALA A 202 -21.56 9.77 -20.78
N ASP A 203 -22.19 10.89 -21.16
CA ASP A 203 -22.22 11.32 -22.58
C ASP A 203 -21.40 12.61 -22.80
N THR A 204 -20.07 12.45 -22.87
CA THR A 204 -19.08 13.52 -23.04
C THR A 204 -19.23 14.29 -24.37
N SER A 205 -20.07 13.80 -25.29
CA SER A 205 -20.36 14.41 -26.58
C SER A 205 -21.21 15.69 -26.48
N ARG A 206 -22.00 15.85 -25.40
CA ARG A 206 -22.92 16.99 -25.19
C ARG A 206 -22.42 18.06 -24.22
N LEU A 207 -21.23 17.88 -23.64
CA LEU A 207 -20.67 18.80 -22.66
C LEU A 207 -20.12 20.10 -23.32
N PRO A 208 -20.15 21.26 -22.63
CA PRO A 208 -19.62 22.53 -23.13
C PRO A 208 -18.19 22.41 -23.68
N ARG A 209 -17.81 23.15 -24.72
CA ARG A 209 -16.45 23.08 -25.31
C ARG A 209 -15.33 23.49 -24.34
N ASP A 210 -15.67 24.22 -23.28
CA ASP A 210 -14.75 24.70 -22.26
C ASP A 210 -14.41 23.60 -21.22
N ARG A 211 -13.12 23.24 -21.10
CA ARG A 211 -12.62 22.23 -20.16
C ARG A 211 -12.99 22.51 -18.71
N SER A 212 -13.04 23.78 -18.30
CA SER A 212 -13.37 24.17 -16.93
C SER A 212 -14.81 23.84 -16.58
N MET A 213 -15.76 24.19 -17.46
CA MET A 213 -17.19 23.89 -17.28
C MET A 213 -17.49 22.38 -17.34
N ARG A 214 -16.78 21.62 -18.20
CA ARG A 214 -16.93 20.15 -18.23
C ARG A 214 -16.57 19.51 -16.88
N ARG A 215 -15.55 20.05 -16.21
CA ARG A 215 -15.04 19.52 -14.94
C ARG A 215 -16.05 19.69 -13.80
N ASN A 216 -16.64 20.87 -13.71
CA ASN A 216 -17.68 21.14 -12.70
C ASN A 216 -18.93 20.28 -12.92
N ALA A 217 -19.27 19.99 -14.18
CA ALA A 217 -20.44 19.18 -14.50
C ALA A 217 -20.31 17.72 -14.00
N VAL A 218 -19.12 17.10 -14.11
CA VAL A 218 -18.94 15.68 -13.77
C VAL A 218 -18.44 15.44 -12.33
N GLY A 219 -17.92 16.48 -11.67
CA GLY A 219 -17.26 16.37 -10.38
C GLY A 219 -15.75 16.13 -10.53
N SER A 220 -14.99 16.40 -9.47
CA SER A 220 -13.54 16.21 -9.48
C SER A 220 -12.97 15.98 -8.10
N PHE A 221 -11.88 15.22 -8.05
CA PHE A 221 -11.00 15.07 -6.90
C PHE A 221 -9.72 15.84 -7.17
N THR A 222 -9.25 16.61 -6.19
CA THR A 222 -8.07 17.45 -6.32
C THR A 222 -7.14 17.25 -5.14
N VAL A 223 -5.85 17.02 -5.43
CA VAL A 223 -4.77 17.02 -4.45
C VAL A 223 -4.02 18.35 -4.58
N TYR A 224 -4.07 19.17 -3.54
CA TYR A 224 -3.42 20.48 -3.48
C TYR A 224 -2.34 20.49 -2.41
N ALA A 225 -1.21 21.12 -2.69
CA ALA A 225 -0.16 21.35 -1.70
C ALA A 225 0.55 22.67 -1.95
N GLU A 226 1.02 23.29 -0.87
CA GLU A 226 1.75 24.56 -0.90
C GLU A 226 3.13 24.38 -0.26
N GLY A 227 4.15 24.91 -0.91
CA GLY A 227 5.52 24.96 -0.40
C GLY A 227 6.13 26.35 -0.60
N ASP A 228 7.38 26.51 -0.19
CA ASP A 228 8.04 27.83 -0.10
C ASP A 228 8.07 28.64 -1.41
N PHE A 229 8.02 27.96 -2.56
CA PHE A 229 8.16 28.55 -3.89
C PHE A 229 6.88 28.54 -4.73
N GLY A 230 5.75 28.20 -4.11
CA GLY A 230 4.44 28.18 -4.77
C GLY A 230 3.60 26.97 -4.38
N ASN A 231 2.51 26.80 -5.11
CA ASN A 231 1.60 25.68 -4.93
C ASN A 231 1.58 24.76 -6.14
N ILE A 232 1.15 23.54 -5.89
CA ILE A 232 0.85 22.56 -6.93
C ILE A 232 -0.56 22.01 -6.72
N GLN A 233 -1.18 21.63 -7.83
CA GLN A 233 -2.54 21.10 -7.83
C GLN A 233 -2.65 19.99 -8.88
N PHE A 234 -3.08 18.81 -8.43
CA PHE A 234 -3.41 17.69 -9.30
C PHE A 234 -4.91 17.52 -9.35
N ASP A 235 -5.47 17.58 -10.55
CA ASP A 235 -6.90 17.56 -10.77
C ASP A 235 -7.34 16.29 -11.50
N TYR A 236 -8.16 15.50 -10.83
CA TYR A 236 -8.70 14.25 -11.33
C TYR A 236 -10.19 14.43 -11.60
N PRO A 237 -10.61 14.55 -12.88
CA PRO A 237 -12.03 14.61 -13.20
C PRO A 237 -12.69 13.25 -12.93
N ASN A 238 -13.98 13.27 -12.60
CA ASN A 238 -14.82 12.08 -12.55
C ASN A 238 -15.13 11.59 -13.97
N ASP A 239 -14.12 11.01 -14.61
CA ASP A 239 -14.16 10.37 -15.91
C ASP A 239 -13.80 8.89 -15.74
N ARG A 240 -14.41 8.01 -16.52
CA ARG A 240 -14.19 6.55 -16.46
C ARG A 240 -12.75 6.14 -16.80
N GLU A 241 -11.99 6.99 -17.50
CA GLU A 241 -10.57 6.71 -17.76
C GLU A 241 -9.68 6.96 -16.53
N VAL A 242 -10.17 7.76 -15.58
CA VAL A 242 -9.44 8.24 -14.38
C VAL A 242 -9.96 7.55 -13.11
N MET A 243 -11.28 7.51 -12.95
CA MET A 243 -12.00 7.00 -11.79
C MET A 243 -12.86 5.80 -12.15
N ASP A 244 -12.83 4.77 -11.30
CA ASP A 244 -13.73 3.64 -11.40
C ASP A 244 -15.06 3.90 -10.67
N SER A 245 -14.99 4.64 -9.56
CA SER A 245 -16.13 5.00 -8.71
C SER A 245 -15.94 6.41 -8.16
N PHE A 246 -17.04 7.15 -8.01
CA PHE A 246 -17.05 8.48 -7.42
C PHE A 246 -18.42 8.77 -6.79
N GLU A 247 -18.45 8.93 -5.48
CA GLU A 247 -19.60 9.28 -4.67
C GLU A 247 -19.20 10.46 -3.77
N CYS A 248 -19.89 11.58 -3.95
CA CYS A 248 -19.71 12.79 -3.17
C CYS A 248 -20.99 13.61 -3.31
N SER A 249 -21.61 13.96 -2.18
CA SER A 249 -22.90 14.66 -2.16
C SER A 249 -22.76 16.17 -1.97
N ALA A 250 -21.68 16.62 -1.32
CA ALA A 250 -21.41 18.02 -1.02
C ALA A 250 -19.93 18.32 -1.26
N LYS A 251 -19.63 19.55 -1.68
CA LYS A 251 -18.24 20.02 -1.78
C LYS A 251 -17.60 19.95 -0.40
N CYS A 252 -16.45 19.29 -0.32
CA CYS A 252 -15.66 19.20 0.92
C CYS A 252 -14.16 19.37 0.65
N GLU A 253 -13.45 19.82 1.68
CA GLU A 253 -12.02 20.08 1.66
C GLU A 253 -11.44 19.73 3.02
N TYR A 254 -10.44 18.85 3.06
CA TYR A 254 -9.78 18.44 4.29
C TYR A 254 -8.27 18.43 4.11
N SER A 255 -7.55 18.80 5.17
CA SER A 255 -6.10 18.91 5.15
C SER A 255 -5.46 17.84 6.00
N TYR A 256 -4.30 17.33 5.58
CA TYR A 256 -3.55 16.29 6.28
C TYR A 256 -2.07 16.65 6.31
N HIS A 257 -1.33 16.11 7.29
CA HIS A 257 0.11 16.24 7.34
C HIS A 257 0.74 15.63 6.08
N ALA A 258 1.55 16.43 5.37
CA ALA A 258 2.22 15.99 4.15
C ALA A 258 3.16 14.80 4.40
N SER A 259 3.80 14.75 5.56
CA SER A 259 4.64 13.62 5.99
C SER A 259 3.86 12.31 6.05
N HIS A 260 2.62 12.31 6.55
CA HIS A 260 1.79 11.11 6.63
C HIS A 260 1.28 10.69 5.26
N ILE A 261 0.82 11.65 4.45
CA ILE A 261 0.38 11.38 3.08
C ILE A 261 1.53 10.80 2.25
N ALA A 262 2.75 11.34 2.35
CA ALA A 262 3.92 10.83 1.64
C ALA A 262 4.25 9.36 1.98
N LEU A 263 3.91 8.88 3.17
CA LEU A 263 4.15 7.49 3.56
C LEU A 263 3.29 6.49 2.75
N LEU A 264 2.13 6.90 2.24
CA LEU A 264 1.34 6.06 1.33
C LEU A 264 2.12 5.70 0.06
N GLY A 265 3.06 6.55 -0.37
CA GLY A 265 3.89 6.33 -1.56
C GLY A 265 4.58 4.96 -1.58
N ARG A 266 4.94 4.41 -0.41
CA ARG A 266 5.53 3.05 -0.29
C ARG A 266 4.55 1.96 -0.72
N ALA A 267 3.29 2.05 -0.27
CA ALA A 267 2.25 1.10 -0.62
C ALA A 267 1.83 1.20 -2.10
N LEU A 268 1.92 2.40 -2.68
CA LEU A 268 1.47 2.67 -4.04
C LEU A 268 2.40 2.16 -5.15
N GLN A 269 3.66 1.80 -4.84
CA GLN A 269 4.65 1.37 -5.85
C GLN A 269 4.19 0.18 -6.70
N HIS A 270 3.39 -0.71 -6.12
CA HIS A 270 2.88 -1.90 -6.79
C HIS A 270 1.36 -1.97 -6.80
N ALA A 271 0.68 -0.92 -6.37
CA ALA A 271 -0.77 -0.90 -6.27
C ALA A 271 -1.43 -0.79 -7.65
N LEU A 272 -2.62 -1.38 -7.78
CA LEU A 272 -3.46 -1.25 -8.97
C LEU A 272 -4.43 -0.08 -8.82
N LYS A 273 -5.13 -0.04 -7.68
CA LYS A 273 -6.20 0.89 -7.39
C LYS A 273 -6.07 1.38 -5.95
N VAL A 274 -6.56 2.60 -5.74
CA VAL A 274 -6.67 3.22 -4.43
C VAL A 274 -8.12 3.63 -4.25
N CYS A 275 -8.72 3.18 -3.17
CA CYS A 275 -9.98 3.71 -2.69
C CYS A 275 -9.68 4.78 -1.65
N VAL A 276 -10.25 5.97 -1.82
CA VAL A 276 -10.18 7.06 -0.87
C VAL A 276 -11.57 7.28 -0.31
N GLN A 277 -11.68 7.20 1.01
CA GLN A 277 -12.91 7.39 1.77
C GLN A 277 -12.69 8.46 2.82
N ILE A 278 -13.64 9.38 2.97
CA ILE A 278 -13.55 10.45 3.96
C ILE A 278 -14.89 10.57 4.67
N GLU A 279 -14.86 10.61 6.00
CA GLU A 279 -16.02 10.91 6.84
C GLU A 279 -16.39 12.40 6.79
N GLU A 280 -17.60 12.76 7.22
CA GLU A 280 -18.03 14.16 7.39
C GLU A 280 -17.08 14.96 8.30
N GLY A 281 -16.51 14.31 9.33
CA GLY A 281 -15.50 14.89 10.22
C GLY A 281 -14.07 14.97 9.66
N GLY A 282 -13.85 14.55 8.41
CA GLY A 282 -12.53 14.60 7.77
C GLY A 282 -11.60 13.43 8.09
N PHE A 283 -12.06 12.42 8.85
CA PHE A 283 -11.29 11.21 9.07
C PHE A 283 -11.12 10.46 7.73
N LEU A 284 -9.86 10.31 7.32
CA LEU A 284 -9.48 9.74 6.03
C LEU A 284 -9.19 8.25 6.21
N CYS A 285 -9.74 7.43 5.31
CA CYS A 285 -9.36 6.04 5.12
C CYS A 285 -8.95 5.83 3.65
N VAL A 286 -7.72 5.34 3.44
CA VAL A 286 -7.19 5.00 2.12
C VAL A 286 -6.92 3.51 2.06
N GLN A 287 -7.60 2.82 1.16
CA GLN A 287 -7.42 1.40 0.92
C GLN A 287 -6.64 1.18 -0.39
N VAL A 288 -5.50 0.54 -0.30
CA VAL A 288 -4.59 0.26 -1.41
C VAL A 288 -4.73 -1.20 -1.80
N MET A 289 -5.13 -1.43 -3.05
CA MET A 289 -5.30 -2.77 -3.62
C MET A 289 -4.04 -3.19 -4.35
N LEU A 290 -3.44 -4.30 -3.93
CA LEU A 290 -2.28 -4.90 -4.59
C LEU A 290 -2.71 -5.93 -5.67
N PRO A 291 -1.89 -6.16 -6.70
CA PRO A 291 -2.11 -7.17 -7.71
C PRO A 291 -2.27 -8.55 -7.09
N LEU A 292 -3.20 -9.33 -7.63
CA LEU A 292 -3.36 -10.72 -7.27
C LEU A 292 -2.21 -11.54 -7.90
N PRO A 293 -1.53 -12.42 -7.15
CA PRO A 293 -0.76 -13.51 -7.74
C PRO A 293 -1.62 -14.33 -8.73
N GLU A 294 -0.98 -14.82 -9.78
CA GLU A 294 -1.61 -15.63 -10.82
C GLU A 294 -2.33 -16.85 -10.22
N GLY A 295 -3.59 -17.07 -10.60
CA GLY A 295 -4.36 -18.28 -10.25
C GLY A 295 -5.43 -18.13 -9.16
N LEU A 296 -5.65 -16.94 -8.60
CA LEU A 296 -6.85 -16.69 -7.78
C LEU A 296 -8.06 -16.30 -8.63
N ALA A 297 -9.24 -16.76 -8.21
CA ALA A 297 -10.52 -16.45 -8.86
C ALA A 297 -10.85 -14.95 -8.79
N GLU A 298 -11.51 -14.44 -9.83
CA GLU A 298 -12.03 -13.07 -9.88
C GLU A 298 -12.94 -12.79 -8.66
N GLY A 299 -12.68 -11.69 -7.96
CA GLY A 299 -13.44 -11.27 -6.77
C GLY A 299 -12.80 -11.60 -5.41
N MET A 300 -11.72 -12.39 -5.37
CA MET A 300 -10.91 -12.55 -4.15
C MET A 300 -9.82 -11.48 -4.10
N HIS A 301 -9.61 -10.87 -2.93
CA HIS A 301 -8.41 -10.06 -2.69
C HIS A 301 -7.32 -10.90 -2.00
N ASN A 302 -6.06 -10.61 -2.29
CA ASN A 302 -4.91 -11.26 -1.64
C ASN A 302 -4.33 -10.44 -0.48
N GLY A 303 -5.08 -9.44 -0.05
CA GLY A 303 -4.73 -8.54 1.03
C GLY A 303 -4.96 -7.10 0.63
N ILE A 304 -5.20 -6.28 1.65
CA ILE A 304 -5.51 -4.87 1.51
C ILE A 304 -4.59 -4.13 2.47
N LEU A 305 -4.03 -3.02 2.01
CA LEU A 305 -3.34 -2.07 2.89
C LEU A 305 -4.31 -0.93 3.17
N GLU A 306 -4.50 -0.58 4.42
CA GLU A 306 -5.40 0.48 4.85
C GLU A 306 -4.59 1.53 5.61
N PHE A 307 -4.81 2.79 5.30
CA PHE A 307 -4.18 3.93 5.96
C PHE A 307 -5.26 4.87 6.48
N LYS A 308 -5.25 5.13 7.78
CA LYS A 308 -6.20 6.01 8.45
C LYS A 308 -5.50 7.17 9.10
N MET A 309 -6.07 8.37 8.96
CA MET A 309 -5.55 9.57 9.62
C MET A 309 -6.62 10.63 9.81
N HIS A 310 -6.48 11.42 10.86
CA HIS A 310 -7.35 12.57 11.12
C HIS A 310 -6.97 13.74 10.22
N ALA A 311 -7.98 14.51 9.82
CA ALA A 311 -7.77 15.82 9.25
C ALA A 311 -7.11 16.74 10.28
N LEU A 312 -6.31 17.68 9.79
CA LEU A 312 -5.83 18.81 10.56
C LEU A 312 -7.01 19.72 10.89
N GLU A 313 -6.99 20.28 12.09
CA GLU A 313 -7.90 21.36 12.45
C GLU A 313 -7.64 22.56 11.54
N ASP A 314 -8.71 23.22 11.08
CA ASP A 314 -8.57 24.48 10.39
C ASP A 314 -8.02 25.51 11.39
N GLU A 315 -6.91 26.16 11.04
CA GLU A 315 -6.44 27.33 11.81
C GLU A 315 -7.49 28.44 11.62
N GLU A 316 -8.44 28.55 12.55
CA GLU A 316 -9.26 29.76 12.68
C GLU A 316 -8.31 30.91 13.01
N TYR A 317 -7.97 31.70 11.98
CA TYR A 317 -7.40 33.02 12.19
C TYR A 317 -8.52 33.87 12.80
N ASP A 318 -8.49 34.07 14.11
CA ASP A 318 -9.21 35.15 14.77
C ASP A 318 -8.75 36.48 14.15
N ASP A 319 -9.58 37.03 13.25
CA ASP A 319 -9.44 38.38 12.67
C ASP A 319 -9.70 39.48 13.72
#